data_AF-A0A535I073-F1
#
_entry.id   AF-A0A535I073-F1
#
_cell.length_a   1.000
_cell.length_b   1.000
_cell.length_c   1.000
_cell.angle_alpha   90.00
_cell.angle_beta   90.00
_cell.angle_gamma   90.00
#
_symmetry.space_group_name_H-M   'P 1'
#
loop_
_entity.id
_entity.type
_entity.pdbx_description
1 polymer ?
#
loop_
_entity_poly.entity_id
_entity_poly.type
_entity_poly.pdbx_seq_one_letter_code
_entity_poly.pdbx_strand_id
1 'polypeptide(L)'
;MGYDPPAMWRRSSRPLLIVSIAVSLVLGSVAFLFNSSVGLSNSVAVGAVGAAPRVAPPVDNQNHLYVLDGWGGVHPVGASPQLATTTMWPNKDIAYSLALFPDASGGYVLDGWGGLHPVGLAPAADSHVSWPNWIGAREVVMAPWSSTIAPDGYLLDADGGIHPFGGAPPVTGNTVWPGEGIARALVLTSNSTPSAVAGYTLDGFGGVHPFGGARAVFGAAHWDTDIARGLVLLDGGGGLLVSGYTLDYSGGIHAFGAAPAVTPSAQWPGQDMADSMVAWTRAPASSPGGWVLDRHGDIHPWGSAPSLAPSQTWATWDIARGLAGGGSGGGSTERLILDASPLNDGWGAYYNQRDTRWAAASVGSATYPVWKIGCLLSDLAMVYSHFGFGSTTPATIAAHTEWFNPSGAIFNSALRVPGHSTSIVMNPDPSWIAAQVSAGHPVIVGMNLPKGTTHFVVLTGRNGASDYWTNDPWEQNAMHVTFSGDWFTRGPVYEAIVFI
;
A
#
# COMPACT_ATOMS: atom_id res chain seq x y z
N MET A 1 34.96 11.73 14.36
CA MET A 1 35.57 10.50 13.77
C MET A 1 34.81 10.24 12.50
N GLY A 2 35.53 10.22 11.37
CA GLY A 2 34.96 10.39 10.04
C GLY A 2 34.34 9.13 9.45
N TYR A 3 33.36 9.34 8.56
CA TYR A 3 32.95 8.38 7.56
C TYR A 3 32.67 9.13 6.25
N ASP A 4 33.45 8.76 5.24
CA ASP A 4 33.46 9.28 3.87
C ASP A 4 33.20 8.09 2.95
N PRO A 5 32.08 8.02 2.22
CA PRO A 5 31.91 7.09 1.12
C PRO A 5 32.17 7.79 -0.22
N PRO A 6 33.09 7.28 -1.05
CA PRO A 6 33.51 7.95 -2.27
C PRO A 6 32.45 7.89 -3.36
N ALA A 7 32.30 9.02 -4.04
CA ALA A 7 31.63 9.17 -5.31
C ALA A 7 32.27 8.28 -6.39
N MET A 8 31.50 7.41 -7.02
CA MET A 8 31.86 6.86 -8.34
C MET A 8 31.15 7.64 -9.43
N TRP A 9 31.93 8.49 -10.08
CA TRP A 9 31.59 9.18 -11.31
C TRP A 9 31.42 8.21 -12.48
N ARG A 10 30.44 8.55 -13.32
CA ARG A 10 30.24 8.06 -14.68
C ARG A 10 31.54 8.12 -15.49
N ARG A 11 31.85 7.04 -16.21
CA ARG A 11 32.50 7.13 -17.52
C ARG A 11 31.82 6.20 -18.52
N SER A 12 31.23 6.83 -19.52
CA SER A 12 30.78 6.26 -20.77
C SER A 12 31.95 5.69 -21.58
N SER A 13 31.84 4.45 -22.04
CA SER A 13 32.55 3.97 -23.22
C SER A 13 31.68 2.98 -23.98
N ARG A 14 31.54 3.25 -25.28
CA ARG A 14 30.79 2.52 -26.32
C ARG A 14 31.38 1.13 -26.61
N PRO A 15 30.64 0.24 -27.29
CA PRO A 15 30.88 -1.20 -27.26
C PRO A 15 31.96 -1.64 -28.27
N LEU A 16 32.66 -2.72 -27.94
CA LEU A 16 33.49 -3.47 -28.88
C LEU A 16 32.80 -4.80 -29.19
N LEU A 17 32.47 -4.93 -30.48
CA LEU A 17 32.05 -6.15 -31.17
C LEU A 17 33.16 -7.21 -31.02
N ILE A 18 32.83 -8.39 -30.49
CA ILE A 18 33.62 -9.60 -30.72
C ILE A 18 32.68 -10.67 -31.25
N VAL A 19 32.86 -10.93 -32.55
CA VAL A 19 32.31 -12.07 -33.28
C VAL A 19 33.08 -13.31 -32.86
N SER A 20 32.39 -14.30 -32.31
CA SER A 20 32.92 -15.66 -32.18
C SER A 20 31.91 -16.66 -32.72
N ILE A 21 32.26 -17.17 -33.90
CA ILE A 21 31.62 -18.25 -34.63
C ILE A 21 31.88 -19.55 -33.88
N ALA A 22 30.83 -20.31 -33.57
CA ALA A 22 30.92 -21.74 -33.30
C ALA A 22 29.77 -22.47 -34.00
N VAL A 23 30.11 -23.07 -35.13
CA VAL A 23 29.31 -24.03 -35.89
C VAL A 23 29.48 -25.40 -35.23
N SER A 24 28.38 -26.05 -34.86
CA SER A 24 28.29 -27.51 -34.80
C SER A 24 26.88 -27.95 -35.20
N LEU A 25 26.84 -28.69 -36.30
CA LEU A 25 25.68 -29.32 -36.94
C LEU A 25 25.67 -30.82 -36.59
N VAL A 26 24.54 -31.49 -36.87
CA VAL A 26 24.28 -32.97 -36.95
C VAL A 26 23.42 -33.47 -35.77
N LEU A 27 22.33 -34.24 -35.90
CA LEU A 27 21.32 -34.58 -36.92
C LEU A 27 20.33 -35.56 -36.23
N GLY A 28 19.04 -35.55 -36.62
CA GLY A 28 18.08 -36.67 -36.49
C GLY A 28 17.56 -36.98 -35.08
N SER A 29 16.25 -37.08 -34.82
CA SER A 29 15.33 -37.96 -35.53
C SER A 29 13.87 -37.56 -35.28
N VAL A 30 13.10 -37.47 -36.36
CA VAL A 30 11.64 -37.47 -36.35
C VAL A 30 11.19 -38.92 -36.51
N ALA A 31 10.36 -39.41 -35.60
CA ALA A 31 9.56 -40.61 -35.82
C ALA A 31 8.18 -40.42 -35.17
N PHE A 32 7.23 -39.97 -36.00
CA PHE A 32 5.81 -40.17 -35.77
C PHE A 32 5.47 -41.61 -36.09
N LEU A 33 4.97 -42.37 -35.11
CA LEU A 33 4.18 -43.57 -35.36
C LEU A 33 2.99 -43.61 -34.40
N PHE A 34 1.81 -43.35 -34.96
CA PHE A 34 0.55 -43.84 -34.42
C PHE A 34 0.51 -45.36 -34.62
N ASN A 35 0.23 -46.13 -33.56
CA ASN A 35 -0.50 -47.38 -33.74
C ASN A 35 -1.34 -47.74 -32.51
N SER A 36 -2.48 -48.36 -32.83
CA SER A 36 -3.65 -48.58 -31.99
C SER A 36 -3.51 -49.82 -31.11
N SER A 37 -4.05 -49.73 -29.88
CA SER A 37 -4.65 -50.77 -29.04
C SER A 37 -4.31 -52.26 -29.27
N VAL A 38 -3.72 -52.93 -28.26
CA VAL A 38 -4.24 -54.18 -27.66
C VAL A 38 -3.69 -54.28 -26.21
N GLY A 39 -4.57 -54.52 -25.24
CA GLY A 39 -4.19 -54.67 -23.83
C GLY A 39 -3.65 -56.05 -23.48
N LEU A 40 -2.74 -56.10 -22.51
CA LEU A 40 -2.46 -57.26 -21.67
C LEU A 40 -2.00 -56.78 -20.29
N SER A 41 -2.70 -57.26 -19.27
CA SER A 41 -2.57 -56.93 -17.86
C SER A 41 -1.25 -57.43 -17.28
N ASN A 42 -0.47 -56.53 -16.67
CA ASN A 42 0.53 -56.87 -15.66
C ASN A 42 0.64 -55.73 -14.66
N SER A 43 -0.08 -55.86 -13.56
CA SER A 43 -0.04 -54.96 -12.40
C SER A 43 1.26 -55.16 -11.63
N VAL A 44 2.27 -54.35 -11.95
CA VAL A 44 3.37 -54.05 -11.04
C VAL A 44 2.97 -52.78 -10.30
N ALA A 45 2.79 -52.88 -9.00
CA ALA A 45 2.52 -51.74 -8.12
C ALA A 45 3.75 -50.84 -8.06
N VAL A 46 3.82 -49.88 -8.99
CA VAL A 46 4.66 -48.71 -8.85
C VAL A 46 3.97 -47.83 -7.82
N GLY A 47 4.61 -47.66 -6.67
CA GLY A 47 4.13 -46.79 -5.60
C GLY A 47 3.70 -45.46 -6.17
N ALA A 48 2.46 -45.05 -5.86
CA ALA A 48 1.95 -43.75 -6.19
C ALA A 48 2.91 -42.70 -5.64
N VAL A 49 3.69 -42.09 -6.52
CA VAL A 49 4.30 -40.79 -6.25
C VAL A 49 3.10 -39.89 -5.97
N GLY A 50 2.92 -39.51 -4.71
CA GLY A 50 1.75 -38.76 -4.28
C GLY A 50 1.56 -37.56 -5.20
N ALA A 51 0.46 -37.57 -5.97
CA ALA A 51 0.03 -36.36 -6.65
C ALA A 51 -0.12 -35.30 -5.57
N ALA A 52 0.57 -34.16 -5.73
CA ALA A 52 0.38 -33.03 -4.85
C ALA A 52 -1.13 -32.77 -4.70
N PRO A 53 -1.65 -32.58 -3.48
CA PRO A 53 -3.08 -32.33 -3.29
C PRO A 53 -3.50 -31.20 -4.23
N ARG A 54 -4.52 -31.45 -5.06
CA ARG A 54 -5.05 -30.40 -5.92
C ARG A 54 -5.59 -29.31 -5.01
N VAL A 55 -5.04 -28.12 -5.16
CA VAL A 55 -5.56 -26.89 -4.54
C VAL A 55 -7.02 -26.74 -4.97
N ALA A 56 -7.93 -26.65 -3.99
CA ALA A 56 -9.34 -26.42 -4.29
C ALA A 56 -9.49 -25.02 -4.89
N PRO A 57 -10.31 -24.84 -5.95
CA PRO A 57 -10.56 -23.51 -6.47
C PRO A 57 -11.24 -22.65 -5.39
N PRO A 58 -11.05 -21.33 -5.42
CA PRO A 58 -11.73 -20.44 -4.48
C PRO A 58 -13.25 -20.60 -4.48
N VAL A 59 -13.87 -20.34 -3.33
CA VAL A 59 -15.33 -20.27 -3.21
C VAL A 59 -15.87 -19.09 -4.00
N ASP A 60 -17.18 -19.09 -4.24
CA ASP A 60 -17.84 -17.92 -4.83
C ASP A 60 -17.73 -16.72 -3.88
N ASN A 61 -17.02 -15.68 -4.31
CA ASN A 61 -16.82 -14.50 -3.51
C ASN A 61 -18.04 -13.56 -3.50
N GLN A 62 -19.10 -13.80 -4.28
CA GLN A 62 -20.33 -12.98 -4.24
C GLN A 62 -20.95 -12.88 -2.84
N ASN A 63 -20.85 -13.95 -2.02
CA ASN A 63 -21.33 -13.98 -0.64
C ASN A 63 -20.19 -14.13 0.38
N HIS A 64 -18.98 -13.74 -0.02
CA HIS A 64 -17.80 -13.74 0.83
C HIS A 64 -16.90 -12.55 0.47
N LEU A 65 -17.48 -11.38 0.25
CA LEU A 65 -16.82 -10.14 -0.16
C LEU A 65 -16.90 -9.11 0.97
N TYR A 66 -15.81 -8.36 1.17
CA TYR A 66 -15.65 -7.46 2.30
C TYR A 66 -14.90 -6.20 1.91
N VAL A 67 -15.34 -5.07 2.46
CA VAL A 67 -14.63 -3.79 2.41
C VAL A 67 -13.83 -3.64 3.70
N LEU A 68 -12.57 -3.24 3.58
CA LEU A 68 -11.71 -2.79 4.68
C LEU A 68 -11.74 -1.27 4.74
N ASP A 69 -11.91 -0.70 5.91
CA ASP A 69 -11.62 0.71 6.17
C ASP A 69 -10.21 0.91 6.76
N GLY A 70 -9.69 2.13 6.69
CA GLY A 70 -8.36 2.48 7.16
C GLY A 70 -8.17 2.38 8.67
N TRP A 71 -9.27 2.31 9.43
CA TRP A 71 -9.25 2.06 10.87
C TRP A 71 -9.26 0.56 11.19
N GLY A 72 -9.20 -0.31 10.19
CA GLY A 72 -9.18 -1.77 10.35
C GLY A 72 -10.55 -2.43 10.45
N GLY A 73 -11.64 -1.68 10.27
CA GLY A 73 -13.00 -2.22 10.21
C GLY A 73 -13.19 -3.05 8.94
N VAL A 74 -13.76 -4.25 9.11
CA VAL A 74 -14.08 -5.19 8.01
C VAL A 74 -15.60 -5.30 7.87
N HIS A 75 -16.10 -4.82 6.74
CA HIS A 75 -17.52 -4.60 6.47
C HIS A 75 -18.02 -5.58 5.41
N PRO A 76 -18.98 -6.47 5.74
CA PRO A 76 -19.55 -7.40 4.77
C PRO A 76 -20.21 -6.69 3.60
N VAL A 77 -20.11 -7.31 2.43
CA VAL A 77 -20.81 -6.91 1.22
C VAL A 77 -21.90 -7.92 0.89
N GLY A 78 -23.07 -7.44 0.50
CA GLY A 78 -24.18 -8.28 0.07
C GLY A 78 -24.63 -9.23 1.19
N ALA A 79 -24.70 -10.52 0.88
CA ALA A 79 -25.08 -11.56 1.85
C ALA A 79 -23.89 -12.18 2.59
N SER A 80 -22.71 -11.53 2.55
CA SER A 80 -21.53 -12.05 3.24
C SER A 80 -21.74 -12.06 4.77
N PRO A 81 -21.33 -13.12 5.48
CA PRO A 81 -21.42 -13.16 6.93
C PRO A 81 -20.41 -12.20 7.57
N GLN A 82 -20.66 -11.70 8.77
CA GLN A 82 -19.65 -10.91 9.49
C GLN A 82 -18.44 -11.80 9.84
N LEU A 83 -17.23 -11.32 9.52
CA LEU A 83 -16.00 -11.92 10.02
C LEU A 83 -15.59 -11.26 11.34
N ALA A 84 -15.10 -12.07 12.28
CA ALA A 84 -14.47 -11.57 13.49
C ALA A 84 -13.13 -10.92 13.13
N THR A 85 -12.81 -9.77 13.74
CA THR A 85 -11.54 -9.07 13.55
C THR A 85 -10.76 -9.06 14.86
N THR A 86 -9.43 -9.14 14.79
CA THR A 86 -8.56 -9.06 15.99
C THR A 86 -8.04 -7.66 16.27
N THR A 87 -8.22 -6.71 15.35
CA THR A 87 -7.67 -5.36 15.45
C THR A 87 -8.67 -4.31 15.01
N MET A 88 -8.45 -3.10 15.53
CA MET A 88 -9.09 -1.86 15.13
C MET A 88 -8.23 -0.71 15.64
N TRP A 89 -8.05 0.33 14.82
CA TRP A 89 -7.31 1.55 15.16
C TRP A 89 -8.21 2.77 15.02
N PRO A 90 -9.07 3.05 16.03
CA PRO A 90 -9.94 4.21 15.98
C PRO A 90 -9.13 5.50 15.77
N ASN A 91 -9.56 6.32 14.82
CA ASN A 91 -8.91 7.59 14.46
C ASN A 91 -7.52 7.44 13.82
N LYS A 92 -7.18 6.27 13.27
CA LYS A 92 -5.90 6.06 12.62
C LYS A 92 -6.08 5.30 11.31
N ASP A 93 -5.74 5.98 10.23
CA ASP A 93 -5.78 5.46 8.87
C ASP A 93 -4.47 4.71 8.58
N ILE A 94 -4.44 3.42 8.91
CA ILE A 94 -3.23 2.59 8.84
C ILE A 94 -3.47 1.17 8.32
N ALA A 95 -4.73 0.75 8.18
CA ALA A 95 -5.05 -0.49 7.50
C ALA A 95 -4.94 -0.29 5.99
N TYR A 96 -4.18 -1.14 5.30
CA TYR A 96 -3.80 -0.91 3.90
C TYR A 96 -4.33 -1.97 2.94
N SER A 97 -4.54 -3.20 3.41
CA SER A 97 -4.94 -4.30 2.54
C SER A 97 -5.67 -5.38 3.32
N LEU A 98 -6.62 -6.03 2.66
CA LEU A 98 -7.31 -7.23 3.14
C LEU A 98 -7.13 -8.34 2.09
N ALA A 99 -6.86 -9.55 2.55
CA ALA A 99 -6.90 -10.75 1.70
C ALA A 99 -7.46 -11.95 2.47
N LEU A 100 -8.26 -12.76 1.77
CA LEU A 100 -8.89 -13.94 2.35
C LEU A 100 -8.36 -15.24 1.74
N PHE A 101 -8.38 -16.31 2.53
CA PHE A 101 -8.13 -17.67 2.05
C PHE A 101 -9.10 -18.04 0.91
N PRO A 102 -8.73 -18.99 0.03
CA PRO A 102 -9.60 -19.52 -1.02
C PRO A 102 -10.98 -19.97 -0.54
N ASP A 103 -11.09 -20.51 0.68
CA ASP A 103 -12.34 -20.98 1.27
C ASP A 103 -13.13 -19.87 2.01
N ALA A 104 -12.60 -18.65 2.03
CA ALA A 104 -13.13 -17.48 2.74
C ALA A 104 -13.33 -17.67 4.26
N SER A 105 -12.74 -18.70 4.87
CA SER A 105 -12.88 -18.97 6.30
C SER A 105 -12.18 -17.94 7.19
N GLY A 106 -11.22 -17.20 6.64
CA GLY A 106 -10.46 -16.16 7.30
C GLY A 106 -9.43 -15.53 6.37
N GLY A 107 -8.58 -14.69 6.93
CA GLY A 107 -7.51 -14.00 6.23
C GLY A 107 -6.81 -12.97 7.11
N TYR A 108 -6.22 -11.95 6.50
CA TYR A 108 -5.45 -10.94 7.23
C TYR A 108 -5.76 -9.53 6.74
N VAL A 109 -5.92 -8.62 7.70
CA VAL A 109 -5.72 -7.18 7.49
C VAL A 109 -4.22 -6.90 7.64
N LEU A 110 -3.67 -6.16 6.68
CA LEU A 110 -2.31 -5.65 6.70
C LEU A 110 -2.33 -4.19 7.15
N ASP A 111 -1.49 -3.84 8.12
CA ASP A 111 -1.21 -2.44 8.46
C ASP A 111 -0.02 -1.87 7.66
N GLY A 112 0.12 -0.54 7.66
CA GLY A 112 1.20 0.18 6.98
C GLY A 112 2.63 -0.20 7.41
N TRP A 113 2.79 -0.79 8.60
CA TRP A 113 4.09 -1.22 9.15
C TRP A 113 4.44 -2.67 8.79
N GLY A 114 3.51 -3.40 8.17
CA GLY A 114 3.69 -4.79 7.80
C GLY A 114 3.04 -5.77 8.76
N GLY A 115 2.38 -5.29 9.82
CA GLY A 115 1.68 -6.14 10.78
C GLY A 115 0.50 -6.87 10.13
N LEU A 116 0.40 -8.17 10.39
CA LEU A 116 -0.69 -9.02 9.91
C LEU A 116 -1.67 -9.28 11.05
N HIS A 117 -2.92 -8.90 10.85
CA HIS A 117 -3.98 -8.96 11.85
C HIS A 117 -5.05 -9.95 11.41
N PRO A 118 -5.23 -11.08 12.12
CA PRO A 118 -6.18 -12.11 11.73
C PRO A 118 -7.63 -11.62 11.61
N VAL A 119 -8.31 -12.15 10.60
CA VAL A 119 -9.75 -12.01 10.39
C VAL A 119 -10.36 -13.39 10.20
N GLY A 120 -11.58 -13.59 10.71
CA GLY A 120 -12.28 -14.87 10.67
C GLY A 120 -11.56 -15.93 11.49
N LEU A 121 -11.29 -17.09 10.88
CA LEU A 121 -10.62 -18.23 11.51
C LEU A 121 -9.11 -18.27 11.27
N ALA A 122 -8.51 -17.19 10.74
CA ALA A 122 -7.07 -17.16 10.50
C ALA A 122 -6.27 -17.26 11.81
N PRO A 123 -5.17 -18.05 11.84
CA PRO A 123 -4.25 -18.04 12.97
C PRO A 123 -3.40 -16.76 12.97
N ALA A 124 -2.69 -16.47 14.07
CA ALA A 124 -1.68 -15.41 14.06
C ALA A 124 -0.54 -15.74 13.07
N ALA A 125 -0.07 -14.74 12.33
CA ALA A 125 1.07 -14.85 11.42
C ALA A 125 1.95 -13.59 11.55
N ASP A 126 3.24 -13.73 11.25
CA ASP A 126 4.19 -12.63 11.19
C ASP A 126 4.77 -12.57 9.78
N SER A 127 4.74 -11.37 9.20
CA SER A 127 5.33 -11.07 7.89
C SER A 127 6.86 -10.96 7.93
N HIS A 128 7.43 -10.83 9.13
CA HIS A 128 8.86 -10.69 9.40
C HIS A 128 9.54 -9.47 8.76
N VAL A 129 8.75 -8.50 8.28
CA VAL A 129 9.26 -7.25 7.72
C VAL A 129 9.43 -6.18 8.80
N SER A 130 10.35 -5.25 8.56
CA SER A 130 10.55 -4.09 9.44
C SER A 130 11.01 -2.89 8.64
N TRP A 131 10.14 -1.90 8.45
CA TRP A 131 10.49 -0.59 7.90
C TRP A 131 10.49 0.45 9.03
N PRO A 132 11.67 0.77 9.57
CA PRO A 132 11.74 1.61 10.77
C PRO A 132 11.37 3.07 10.60
N ASN A 133 11.48 3.54 9.37
CA ASN A 133 11.55 4.96 9.08
C ASN A 133 10.43 5.39 8.14
N TRP A 134 9.58 4.47 7.70
CA TRP A 134 8.53 4.76 6.73
C TRP A 134 7.53 3.60 6.63
N ILE A 135 6.33 3.92 6.15
CA ILE A 135 5.27 2.95 5.84
C ILE A 135 5.59 2.26 4.51
N GLY A 136 6.10 1.03 4.62
CA GLY A 136 6.56 0.24 3.48
C GLY A 136 5.54 -0.77 2.95
N ALA A 137 4.50 -1.13 3.71
CA ALA A 137 3.51 -2.10 3.26
C ALA A 137 2.68 -1.58 2.08
N ARG A 138 2.29 -2.47 1.16
CA ARG A 138 1.37 -2.15 0.06
C ARG A 138 0.21 -3.12 -0.03
N GLU A 139 0.49 -4.42 -0.01
CA GLU A 139 -0.55 -5.41 -0.19
C GLU A 139 -0.22 -6.71 0.52
N VAL A 140 -1.25 -7.40 1.00
CA VAL A 140 -1.16 -8.79 1.42
C VAL A 140 -1.94 -9.65 0.43
N VAL A 141 -1.39 -10.79 0.03
CA VAL A 141 -2.03 -11.76 -0.85
C VAL A 141 -1.91 -13.15 -0.25
N MET A 142 -3.02 -13.88 -0.21
CA MET A 142 -3.04 -15.27 0.24
C MET A 142 -2.67 -16.20 -0.91
N ALA A 143 -1.85 -17.22 -0.64
CA ALA A 143 -1.48 -18.19 -1.65
C ALA A 143 -2.71 -19.03 -2.06
N PRO A 144 -2.79 -19.53 -3.31
CA PRO A 144 -3.90 -20.39 -3.73
C PRO A 144 -4.10 -21.63 -2.85
N TRP A 145 -3.05 -22.15 -2.22
CA TRP A 145 -3.11 -23.32 -1.33
C TRP A 145 -3.29 -22.98 0.16
N SER A 146 -3.46 -21.70 0.49
CA SER A 146 -3.57 -21.24 1.86
C SER A 146 -4.86 -21.70 2.54
N SER A 147 -4.80 -21.82 3.87
CA SER A 147 -5.92 -22.23 4.72
C SER A 147 -5.66 -21.84 6.18
N THR A 148 -6.60 -22.12 7.07
CA THR A 148 -6.46 -21.89 8.51
C THR A 148 -5.35 -22.71 9.18
N ILE A 149 -4.87 -23.79 8.56
CA ILE A 149 -3.77 -24.61 9.08
C ILE A 149 -2.42 -24.35 8.38
N ALA A 150 -2.46 -23.68 7.23
CA ALA A 150 -1.30 -23.28 6.44
C ALA A 150 -1.59 -21.89 5.86
N PRO A 151 -1.43 -20.83 6.67
CA PRO A 151 -1.81 -19.46 6.30
C PRO A 151 -0.79 -18.82 5.36
N ASP A 152 -0.34 -19.57 4.36
CA ASP A 152 0.72 -19.19 3.44
C ASP A 152 0.30 -17.97 2.62
N GLY A 153 1.16 -16.96 2.59
CA GLY A 153 0.90 -15.75 1.83
C GLY A 153 2.15 -14.92 1.60
N TYR A 154 1.93 -13.79 0.95
CA TYR A 154 2.97 -12.86 0.55
C TYR A 154 2.55 -11.44 0.87
N LEU A 155 3.49 -10.68 1.45
CA LEU A 155 3.39 -9.25 1.59
C LEU A 155 4.16 -8.59 0.44
N LEU A 156 3.55 -7.63 -0.24
CA LEU A 156 4.21 -6.71 -1.16
C LEU A 156 4.57 -5.42 -0.42
N ASP A 157 5.84 -5.00 -0.56
CA ASP A 157 6.29 -3.69 -0.14
C ASP A 157 6.29 -2.68 -1.27
N ALA A 158 6.36 -1.42 -0.88
CA ALA A 158 6.35 -0.22 -1.71
C ALA A 158 7.42 -0.17 -2.80
N ASP A 159 8.57 -0.79 -2.55
CA ASP A 159 9.70 -0.85 -3.46
C ASP A 159 9.69 -2.15 -4.29
N GLY A 160 8.60 -2.92 -4.26
CA GLY A 160 8.43 -4.14 -5.05
C GLY A 160 9.03 -5.39 -4.42
N GLY A 161 9.52 -5.31 -3.18
CA GLY A 161 9.93 -6.49 -2.40
C GLY A 161 8.72 -7.37 -2.07
N ILE A 162 8.88 -8.68 -2.25
CA ILE A 162 7.86 -9.68 -1.94
C ILE A 162 8.36 -10.54 -0.79
N HIS A 163 7.62 -10.54 0.32
CA HIS A 163 8.01 -11.17 1.58
C HIS A 163 7.05 -12.32 1.91
N PRO A 164 7.50 -13.58 1.86
CA PRO A 164 6.66 -14.72 2.22
C PRO A 164 6.39 -14.78 3.72
N PHE A 165 5.22 -15.26 4.11
CA PHE A 165 4.87 -15.56 5.49
C PHE A 165 4.05 -16.86 5.61
N GLY A 166 3.79 -17.30 6.84
CA GLY A 166 2.89 -18.43 7.12
C GLY A 166 3.43 -19.82 6.78
N GLY A 167 4.61 -19.90 6.15
CA GLY A 167 5.17 -21.13 5.58
C GLY A 167 5.37 -21.07 4.06
N ALA A 168 4.94 -19.98 3.42
CA ALA A 168 5.06 -19.78 1.99
C ALA A 168 6.54 -19.83 1.53
N PRO A 169 6.85 -20.47 0.39
CA PRO A 169 8.19 -20.45 -0.19
C PRO A 169 8.56 -19.05 -0.72
N PRO A 170 9.85 -18.66 -0.72
CA PRO A 170 10.31 -17.44 -1.37
C PRO A 170 10.01 -17.42 -2.88
N VAL A 171 9.72 -16.24 -3.41
CA VAL A 171 9.62 -16.01 -4.86
C VAL A 171 10.98 -15.74 -5.48
N THR A 172 11.09 -15.86 -6.81
CA THR A 172 12.32 -15.56 -7.56
C THR A 172 12.04 -14.62 -8.73
N GLY A 173 13.00 -13.76 -9.08
CA GLY A 173 12.93 -12.96 -10.31
C GLY A 173 11.89 -11.84 -10.32
N ASN A 174 11.49 -11.30 -9.16
CA ASN A 174 10.63 -10.12 -9.09
C ASN A 174 11.39 -8.83 -9.44
N THR A 175 10.69 -7.88 -10.06
CA THR A 175 11.18 -6.52 -10.24
C THR A 175 11.11 -5.76 -8.92
N VAL A 176 12.12 -4.93 -8.64
CA VAL A 176 12.17 -4.01 -7.49
C VAL A 176 12.50 -2.59 -7.94
N TRP A 177 12.01 -1.60 -7.20
CA TRP A 177 12.18 -0.17 -7.41
C TRP A 177 12.63 0.51 -6.11
N PRO A 178 13.91 0.35 -5.71
CA PRO A 178 14.37 0.83 -4.41
C PRO A 178 14.21 2.34 -4.24
N GLY A 179 13.47 2.75 -3.21
CA GLY A 179 13.21 4.15 -2.86
C GLY A 179 12.19 4.87 -3.74
N GLU A 180 11.54 4.18 -4.67
CA GLU A 180 10.56 4.79 -5.58
C GLU A 180 9.13 4.71 -5.01
N GLY A 181 8.83 3.68 -4.20
CA GLY A 181 7.50 3.55 -3.58
C GLY A 181 6.34 3.30 -4.56
N ILE A 182 6.63 2.78 -5.76
CA ILE A 182 5.70 2.67 -6.89
C ILE A 182 5.04 1.29 -7.05
N ALA A 183 5.29 0.31 -6.19
CA ALA A 183 4.57 -0.96 -6.25
C ALA A 183 3.09 -0.75 -5.86
N ARG A 184 2.16 -1.29 -6.67
CA ARG A 184 0.70 -1.08 -6.52
C ARG A 184 -0.08 -2.34 -6.25
N ALA A 185 0.26 -3.46 -6.90
CA ALA A 185 -0.44 -4.72 -6.70
C ALA A 185 0.48 -5.93 -6.86
N LEU A 186 0.10 -7.04 -6.24
CA LEU A 186 0.67 -8.38 -6.32
C LEU A 186 -0.46 -9.36 -6.63
N VAL A 187 -0.24 -10.27 -7.56
CA VAL A 187 -1.18 -11.36 -7.83
C VAL A 187 -0.42 -12.65 -8.11
N LEU A 188 -0.83 -13.75 -7.46
CA LEU A 188 -0.32 -15.08 -7.77
C LEU A 188 -1.14 -15.71 -8.90
N THR A 189 -0.51 -16.52 -9.74
CA THR A 189 -1.24 -17.32 -10.72
C THR A 189 -2.04 -18.41 -10.00
N SER A 190 -3.22 -18.76 -10.52
CA SER A 190 -4.06 -19.81 -9.94
C SER A 190 -3.44 -21.21 -9.95
N ASN A 191 -2.45 -21.44 -10.83
CA ASN A 191 -1.67 -22.68 -10.87
C ASN A 191 -0.40 -22.65 -10.01
N SER A 192 -0.17 -21.59 -9.23
CA SER A 192 0.95 -21.53 -8.30
C SER A 192 0.84 -22.62 -7.25
N THR A 193 1.98 -23.20 -6.89
CA THR A 193 2.10 -24.24 -5.85
C THR A 193 3.30 -23.94 -4.95
N PRO A 194 3.44 -24.61 -3.79
CA PRO A 194 4.63 -24.49 -2.96
C PRO A 194 5.95 -24.84 -3.66
N SER A 195 5.92 -25.63 -4.75
CA SER A 195 7.12 -25.99 -5.51
C SER A 195 7.36 -25.08 -6.73
N ALA A 196 6.38 -24.27 -7.11
CA ALA A 196 6.43 -23.39 -8.28
C ALA A 196 5.51 -22.18 -8.06
N VAL A 197 6.02 -21.20 -7.32
CA VAL A 197 5.33 -19.93 -7.06
C VAL A 197 5.55 -19.00 -8.23
N ALA A 198 4.47 -18.48 -8.83
CA ALA A 198 4.53 -17.58 -9.98
C ALA A 198 3.44 -16.51 -9.90
N GLY A 199 3.68 -15.36 -10.51
CA GLY A 199 2.73 -14.26 -10.43
C GLY A 199 3.25 -12.98 -11.07
N TYR A 200 2.62 -11.87 -10.73
CA TYR A 200 2.92 -10.56 -11.26
C TYR A 200 2.87 -9.49 -10.18
N THR A 201 3.73 -8.48 -10.31
CA THR A 201 3.57 -7.19 -9.62
C THR A 201 3.14 -6.10 -10.61
N LEU A 202 2.38 -5.13 -10.13
CA LEU A 202 1.98 -3.93 -10.85
C LEU A 202 2.75 -2.73 -10.30
N ASP A 203 3.32 -1.90 -11.18
CA ASP A 203 3.84 -0.58 -10.82
C ASP A 203 2.81 0.54 -11.05
N GLY A 204 3.07 1.72 -10.46
CA GLY A 204 2.24 2.92 -10.57
C GLY A 204 1.95 3.41 -11.98
N PHE A 205 2.83 3.09 -12.94
CA PHE A 205 2.74 3.53 -14.33
C PHE A 205 2.04 2.49 -15.21
N GLY A 206 1.56 1.38 -14.65
CA GLY A 206 0.84 0.33 -15.36
C GLY A 206 1.70 -0.83 -15.86
N GLY A 207 3.01 -0.82 -15.55
CA GLY A 207 3.88 -1.94 -15.86
C GLY A 207 3.50 -3.19 -15.06
N VAL A 208 3.31 -4.31 -15.76
CA VAL A 208 3.01 -5.62 -15.15
C VAL A 208 4.24 -6.53 -15.27
N HIS A 209 4.82 -6.89 -14.13
CA HIS A 209 6.14 -7.52 -14.03
C HIS A 209 6.01 -8.97 -13.56
N PRO A 210 6.34 -9.96 -14.40
CA PRO A 210 6.29 -11.37 -14.00
C PRO A 210 7.39 -11.73 -13.00
N PHE A 211 7.09 -12.67 -12.11
CA PHE A 211 8.08 -13.35 -11.27
C PHE A 211 7.84 -14.87 -11.27
N GLY A 212 8.81 -15.64 -10.78
CA GLY A 212 8.64 -17.07 -10.54
C GLY A 212 8.46 -17.92 -11.80
N GLY A 213 8.96 -17.43 -12.94
CA GLY A 213 8.78 -18.09 -14.24
C GLY A 213 7.41 -17.82 -14.88
N ALA A 214 6.63 -16.88 -14.33
CA ALA A 214 5.44 -16.37 -15.00
C ALA A 214 5.79 -15.80 -16.40
N ARG A 215 4.82 -15.89 -17.30
CA ARG A 215 5.00 -15.50 -18.71
C ARG A 215 4.84 -14.00 -18.85
N ALA A 216 5.57 -13.35 -19.74
CA ALA A 216 5.38 -11.92 -19.99
C ALA A 216 3.94 -11.58 -20.40
N VAL A 217 3.43 -10.46 -19.90
CA VAL A 217 2.14 -9.87 -20.28
C VAL A 217 2.33 -8.98 -21.51
N PHE A 218 1.34 -8.97 -22.41
CA PHE A 218 1.32 -8.12 -23.59
C PHE A 218 0.08 -7.23 -23.57
N GLY A 219 0.23 -5.97 -24.03
CA GLY A 219 -0.90 -5.05 -24.18
C GLY A 219 -1.44 -4.48 -22.86
N ALA A 220 -0.67 -4.51 -21.78
CA ALA A 220 -1.01 -3.75 -20.57
C ALA A 220 -0.95 -2.25 -20.86
N ALA A 221 -1.92 -1.51 -20.32
CA ALA A 221 -1.93 -0.05 -20.39
C ALA A 221 -0.73 0.54 -19.64
N HIS A 222 -0.24 1.68 -20.11
CA HIS A 222 0.85 2.42 -19.49
C HIS A 222 0.49 3.90 -19.41
N TRP A 223 0.92 4.56 -18.34
CA TRP A 223 0.66 5.97 -18.07
C TRP A 223 1.94 6.73 -17.75
N ASP A 224 1.95 8.04 -18.01
CA ASP A 224 3.11 8.90 -17.72
C ASP A 224 3.21 9.28 -16.24
N THR A 225 2.20 8.93 -15.44
CA THR A 225 2.07 9.27 -14.02
C THR A 225 1.61 8.06 -13.22
N ASP A 226 1.91 8.07 -11.93
CA ASP A 226 1.53 7.04 -10.97
C ASP A 226 0.02 7.04 -10.66
N ILE A 227 -0.72 6.25 -11.43
CA ILE A 227 -2.18 6.18 -11.38
C ILE A 227 -2.75 4.76 -11.38
N ALA A 228 -1.93 3.73 -11.55
CA ALA A 228 -2.39 2.35 -11.46
C ALA A 228 -2.82 2.02 -10.01
N ARG A 229 -3.87 1.20 -9.85
CA ARG A 229 -4.49 0.87 -8.55
C ARG A 229 -4.67 -0.61 -8.30
N GLY A 230 -4.93 -1.40 -9.34
CA GLY A 230 -5.22 -2.82 -9.17
C GLY A 230 -4.88 -3.65 -10.39
N LEU A 231 -4.66 -4.95 -10.14
CA LEU A 231 -4.35 -5.95 -11.14
C LEU A 231 -5.16 -7.22 -10.85
N VAL A 232 -5.90 -7.71 -11.83
CA VAL A 232 -6.55 -9.02 -11.75
C VAL A 232 -6.16 -9.90 -12.94
N LEU A 233 -5.99 -11.18 -12.69
CA LEU A 233 -5.79 -12.18 -13.74
C LEU A 233 -7.11 -12.89 -14.05
N LEU A 234 -7.30 -13.27 -15.31
CA LEU A 234 -8.36 -14.19 -15.70
C LEU A 234 -7.83 -15.62 -15.67
N ASP A 235 -8.58 -16.50 -15.01
CA ASP A 235 -8.25 -17.92 -14.98
C ASP A 235 -8.41 -18.56 -16.36
N GLY A 236 -7.35 -19.24 -16.78
CA GLY A 236 -7.49 -20.43 -17.62
C GLY A 236 -8.15 -20.26 -19.00
N GLY A 237 -7.96 -19.13 -19.69
CA GLY A 237 -8.08 -19.17 -21.14
C GLY A 237 -6.94 -20.05 -21.66
N GLY A 238 -7.21 -21.26 -22.16
CA GLY A 238 -6.22 -22.24 -22.65
C GLY A 238 -5.37 -21.79 -23.86
N GLY A 239 -5.19 -20.49 -24.04
CA GLY A 239 -4.37 -19.85 -25.05
C GLY A 239 -2.96 -19.51 -24.58
N LEU A 240 -2.17 -19.04 -25.53
CA LEU A 240 -0.77 -18.65 -25.33
C LEU A 240 -0.61 -17.28 -24.66
N LEU A 241 -1.66 -16.61 -24.16
CA LEU A 241 -1.53 -15.27 -23.60
C LEU A 241 -2.07 -15.22 -22.17
N VAL A 242 -1.33 -14.53 -21.30
CA VAL A 242 -1.80 -14.13 -19.98
C VAL A 242 -2.79 -13.00 -20.18
N SER A 243 -3.97 -13.11 -19.59
CA SER A 243 -5.08 -12.17 -19.79
C SER A 243 -5.60 -11.68 -18.46
N GLY A 244 -6.06 -10.44 -18.42
CA GLY A 244 -6.48 -9.80 -17.19
C GLY A 244 -6.79 -8.32 -17.41
N TYR A 245 -6.90 -7.60 -16.30
CA TYR A 245 -7.19 -6.18 -16.30
C TYR A 245 -6.30 -5.43 -15.32
N THR A 246 -5.95 -4.21 -15.67
CA THR A 246 -5.44 -3.21 -14.73
C THR A 246 -6.51 -2.14 -14.46
N LEU A 247 -6.52 -1.61 -13.24
CA LEU A 247 -7.37 -0.50 -12.80
C LEU A 247 -6.54 0.77 -12.68
N ASP A 248 -7.08 1.90 -13.14
CA ASP A 248 -6.56 3.24 -12.81
C ASP A 248 -7.37 3.94 -11.72
N TYR A 249 -6.79 4.97 -11.12
CA TYR A 249 -7.38 5.82 -10.07
C TYR A 249 -8.72 6.46 -10.43
N SER A 250 -9.03 6.65 -11.71
CA SER A 250 -10.29 7.23 -12.20
C SER A 250 -11.37 6.15 -12.43
N GLY A 251 -11.11 4.89 -12.08
CA GLY A 251 -12.04 3.78 -12.30
C GLY A 251 -11.99 3.21 -13.71
N GLY A 252 -10.99 3.59 -14.52
CA GLY A 252 -10.76 2.98 -15.83
C GLY A 252 -10.23 1.55 -15.68
N ILE A 253 -10.86 0.60 -16.38
CA ILE A 253 -10.45 -0.81 -16.41
C ILE A 253 -9.87 -1.12 -17.79
N HIS A 254 -8.62 -1.56 -17.82
CA HIS A 254 -7.83 -1.72 -19.04
C HIS A 254 -7.48 -3.19 -19.26
N ALA A 255 -8.03 -3.77 -20.32
CA ALA A 255 -7.77 -5.16 -20.68
C ALA A 255 -6.35 -5.34 -21.22
N PHE A 256 -5.72 -6.47 -20.89
CA PHE A 256 -4.47 -6.91 -21.51
C PHE A 256 -4.55 -8.37 -21.97
N GLY A 257 -3.61 -8.77 -22.84
CA GLY A 257 -3.59 -10.10 -23.43
C GLY A 257 -4.80 -10.34 -24.33
N ALA A 258 -5.55 -11.40 -24.05
CA ALA A 258 -6.78 -11.76 -24.76
C ALA A 258 -8.06 -11.45 -23.94
N ALA A 259 -7.95 -10.67 -22.87
CA ALA A 259 -9.11 -10.27 -22.10
C ALA A 259 -10.07 -9.43 -22.96
N PRO A 260 -11.38 -9.70 -22.95
CA PRO A 260 -12.35 -8.87 -23.64
C PRO A 260 -12.42 -7.48 -22.98
N ALA A 261 -12.77 -6.44 -23.72
CA ALA A 261 -13.08 -5.15 -23.10
C ALA A 261 -14.30 -5.30 -22.18
N VAL A 262 -14.26 -4.65 -21.01
CA VAL A 262 -15.37 -4.60 -20.05
C VAL A 262 -15.81 -3.16 -19.84
N THR A 263 -17.06 -2.99 -19.43
CA THR A 263 -17.60 -1.68 -19.05
C THR A 263 -17.66 -1.59 -17.52
N PRO A 264 -16.96 -0.64 -16.89
CA PRO A 264 -17.14 -0.36 -15.47
C PRO A 264 -18.51 0.31 -15.24
N SER A 265 -19.17 0.01 -14.13
CA SER A 265 -20.43 0.67 -13.76
C SER A 265 -20.23 2.08 -13.18
N ALA A 266 -19.02 2.43 -12.76
CA ALA A 266 -18.66 3.76 -12.29
C ALA A 266 -17.27 4.18 -12.76
N GLN A 267 -17.10 5.47 -13.02
CA GLN A 267 -15.84 6.12 -13.37
C GLN A 267 -15.85 7.55 -12.83
N TRP A 268 -14.68 8.05 -12.46
CA TRP A 268 -14.45 9.39 -11.93
C TRP A 268 -13.30 10.07 -12.68
N PRO A 269 -13.55 10.57 -13.89
CA PRO A 269 -12.49 11.10 -14.75
C PRO A 269 -11.65 12.17 -14.05
N GLY A 270 -10.34 11.90 -13.92
CA GLY A 270 -9.37 12.82 -13.33
C GLY A 270 -9.39 12.91 -11.80
N GLN A 271 -10.17 12.07 -11.13
CA GLN A 271 -10.22 12.00 -9.67
C GLN A 271 -9.59 10.69 -9.20
N ASP A 272 -8.79 10.75 -8.14
CA ASP A 272 -8.32 9.55 -7.43
C ASP A 272 -9.46 9.02 -6.57
N MET A 273 -10.28 8.14 -7.14
CA MET A 273 -11.47 7.60 -6.46
C MET A 273 -11.49 6.08 -6.42
N ALA A 274 -11.02 5.41 -7.47
CA ALA A 274 -10.94 3.96 -7.48
C ALA A 274 -9.72 3.51 -6.68
N ASP A 275 -9.91 2.51 -5.82
CA ASP A 275 -8.95 2.15 -4.80
C ASP A 275 -8.33 0.77 -5.04
N SER A 276 -9.19 -0.25 -5.17
CA SER A 276 -8.78 -1.62 -5.50
C SER A 276 -9.83 -2.32 -6.36
N MET A 277 -9.50 -3.48 -6.92
CA MET A 277 -10.44 -4.32 -7.65
C MET A 277 -10.24 -5.78 -7.33
N VAL A 278 -11.32 -6.56 -7.41
CA VAL A 278 -11.27 -8.02 -7.34
C VAL A 278 -12.08 -8.64 -8.48
N ALA A 279 -11.65 -9.80 -8.97
CA ALA A 279 -12.41 -10.59 -9.92
C ALA A 279 -13.48 -11.43 -9.21
N TRP A 280 -14.64 -11.61 -9.85
CA TRP A 280 -15.67 -12.53 -9.38
C TRP A 280 -15.25 -13.97 -9.69
N THR A 281 -15.04 -14.79 -8.65
CA THR A 281 -14.47 -16.14 -8.78
C THR A 281 -15.38 -17.13 -9.52
N ARG A 282 -16.67 -16.79 -9.70
CA ARG A 282 -17.63 -17.55 -10.51
C ARG A 282 -18.00 -16.89 -11.83
N ALA A 283 -17.34 -15.79 -12.21
CA ALA A 283 -17.57 -15.19 -13.52
C ALA A 283 -17.34 -16.22 -14.64
N PRO A 284 -18.25 -16.34 -15.62
CA PRO A 284 -18.01 -17.19 -16.79
C PRO A 284 -16.74 -16.73 -17.52
N ALA A 285 -15.89 -17.66 -17.95
CA ALA A 285 -14.65 -17.32 -18.67
C ALA A 285 -14.91 -16.49 -19.95
N SER A 286 -16.07 -16.68 -20.59
CA SER A 286 -16.51 -15.91 -21.76
C SER A 286 -17.07 -14.52 -21.42
N SER A 287 -17.36 -14.27 -20.15
CA SER A 287 -17.95 -13.02 -19.66
C SER A 287 -17.36 -12.72 -18.28
N PRO A 288 -16.08 -12.32 -18.22
CA PRO A 288 -15.44 -11.98 -16.96
C PRO A 288 -16.15 -10.81 -16.25
N GLY A 289 -15.97 -10.72 -14.95
CA GLY A 289 -16.57 -9.68 -14.12
C GLY A 289 -15.93 -9.61 -12.75
N GLY A 290 -16.26 -8.57 -12.01
CA GLY A 290 -15.81 -8.37 -10.63
C GLY A 290 -16.31 -7.05 -10.07
N TRP A 291 -15.64 -6.55 -9.03
CA TRP A 291 -15.99 -5.28 -8.38
C TRP A 291 -14.77 -4.38 -8.24
N VAL A 292 -14.99 -3.09 -8.36
CA VAL A 292 -14.05 -2.01 -8.00
C VAL A 292 -14.53 -1.41 -6.69
N LEU A 293 -13.61 -1.18 -5.75
CA LEU A 293 -13.85 -0.38 -4.55
C LEU A 293 -13.51 1.08 -4.86
N ASP A 294 -14.36 2.00 -4.41
CA ASP A 294 -13.97 3.40 -4.31
C ASP A 294 -13.54 3.79 -2.90
N ARG A 295 -12.86 4.94 -2.79
CA ARG A 295 -12.33 5.48 -1.54
C ARG A 295 -13.38 5.76 -0.46
N HIS A 296 -14.66 5.85 -0.82
CA HIS A 296 -15.78 6.06 0.10
C HIS A 296 -16.44 4.75 0.55
N GLY A 297 -15.93 3.60 0.10
CA GLY A 297 -16.42 2.29 0.52
C GLY A 297 -17.53 1.72 -0.35
N ASP A 298 -17.99 2.46 -1.36
CA ASP A 298 -18.93 1.92 -2.35
C ASP A 298 -18.19 0.93 -3.27
N ILE A 299 -18.92 -0.09 -3.72
CA ILE A 299 -18.40 -1.06 -4.68
C ILE A 299 -19.19 -1.02 -5.98
N HIS A 300 -18.46 -1.13 -7.08
CA HIS A 300 -18.97 -0.89 -8.42
C HIS A 300 -18.70 -2.13 -9.28
N PRO A 301 -19.75 -2.88 -9.69
CA PRO A 301 -19.55 -4.06 -10.53
C PRO A 301 -18.98 -3.67 -11.90
N TRP A 302 -18.21 -4.57 -12.48
CA TRP A 302 -17.79 -4.51 -13.87
C TRP A 302 -17.99 -5.86 -14.55
N GLY A 303 -18.15 -5.83 -15.87
CA GLY A 303 -18.40 -7.05 -16.65
C GLY A 303 -19.69 -7.77 -16.21
N SER A 304 -19.59 -9.07 -15.93
CA SER A 304 -20.75 -9.91 -15.56
C SER A 304 -21.11 -9.92 -14.08
N ALA A 305 -20.35 -9.24 -13.22
CA ALA A 305 -20.58 -9.30 -11.79
C ALA A 305 -21.93 -8.67 -11.40
N PRO A 306 -22.64 -9.26 -10.43
CA PRO A 306 -23.89 -8.69 -9.93
C PRO A 306 -23.65 -7.42 -9.12
N SER A 307 -24.62 -6.50 -9.12
CA SER A 307 -24.62 -5.37 -8.19
C SER A 307 -24.78 -5.87 -6.76
N LEU A 308 -23.91 -5.40 -5.87
CA LEU A 308 -23.91 -5.70 -4.45
C LEU A 308 -23.79 -4.39 -3.67
N ALA A 309 -24.24 -4.39 -2.42
CA ALA A 309 -24.13 -3.25 -1.53
C ALA A 309 -23.26 -3.60 -0.31
N PRO A 310 -22.29 -2.75 0.06
CA PRO A 310 -21.55 -2.87 1.30
C PRO A 310 -22.46 -2.53 2.49
N SER A 311 -22.16 -3.11 3.65
CA SER A 311 -22.88 -2.80 4.90
C SER A 311 -22.54 -1.43 5.48
N GLN A 312 -21.44 -0.82 5.03
CA GLN A 312 -20.96 0.48 5.46
C GLN A 312 -20.34 1.24 4.28
N THR A 313 -20.61 2.55 4.21
CA THR A 313 -19.97 3.50 3.30
C THR A 313 -19.75 4.84 4.01
N TRP A 314 -18.90 5.69 3.44
CA TRP A 314 -18.53 7.00 3.98
C TRP A 314 -18.53 8.03 2.85
N ALA A 315 -19.72 8.55 2.53
CA ALA A 315 -20.00 9.35 1.33
C ALA A 315 -19.05 10.53 1.03
N THR A 316 -18.30 11.02 2.03
CA THR A 316 -17.38 12.17 1.88
C THR A 316 -16.02 11.92 2.49
N TRP A 317 -15.70 10.69 2.87
CA TRP A 317 -14.50 10.40 3.62
C TRP A 317 -13.72 9.27 2.96
N ASP A 318 -12.56 9.65 2.43
CA ASP A 318 -11.57 8.75 1.87
C ASP A 318 -10.98 7.88 2.99
N ILE A 319 -11.60 6.74 3.25
CA ILE A 319 -11.21 5.82 4.33
C ILE A 319 -11.36 4.35 3.93
N ALA A 320 -11.95 4.01 2.79
CA ALA A 320 -11.91 2.64 2.32
C ALA A 320 -10.49 2.30 1.84
N ARG A 321 -9.97 1.15 2.25
CA ARG A 321 -8.57 0.75 2.03
C ARG A 321 -8.40 -0.64 1.43
N GLY A 322 -9.46 -1.39 1.20
CA GLY A 322 -9.28 -2.70 0.59
C GLY A 322 -10.58 -3.43 0.30
N LEU A 323 -10.52 -4.30 -0.70
CA LEU A 323 -11.63 -5.16 -1.12
C LEU A 323 -11.11 -6.58 -1.21
N ALA A 324 -11.74 -7.50 -0.50
CA ALA A 324 -11.30 -8.90 -0.51
C ALA A 324 -12.48 -9.86 -0.58
N GLY A 325 -12.30 -10.89 -1.39
CA GLY A 325 -13.21 -12.02 -1.51
C GLY A 325 -12.49 -13.35 -1.33
N GLY A 326 -13.20 -14.46 -1.12
CA GLY A 326 -12.54 -15.79 -1.04
C GLY A 326 -11.54 -16.03 -2.17
N GLY A 327 -10.25 -16.21 -1.84
CA GLY A 327 -9.14 -16.40 -2.78
C GLY A 327 -8.69 -15.16 -3.54
N SER A 328 -9.09 -13.97 -3.09
CA SER A 328 -8.70 -12.69 -3.65
C SER A 328 -8.48 -11.67 -2.53
N GLY A 329 -7.71 -10.64 -2.83
CA GLY A 329 -7.43 -9.54 -1.94
C GLY A 329 -6.99 -8.36 -2.76
N GLY A 330 -7.16 -7.18 -2.18
CA GLY A 330 -6.84 -5.91 -2.79
C GLY A 330 -6.62 -4.92 -1.67
N GLY A 331 -5.53 -4.16 -1.77
CA GLY A 331 -5.24 -3.05 -0.88
C GLY A 331 -5.27 -1.71 -1.61
N SER A 332 -5.57 -0.66 -0.85
CA SER A 332 -5.28 0.70 -1.23
C SER A 332 -3.80 0.92 -1.12
N THR A 333 -3.24 1.64 -2.09
CA THR A 333 -1.92 2.19 -1.93
C THR A 333 -2.05 3.67 -1.66
N GLU A 334 -1.63 4.09 -0.48
CA GLU A 334 -1.39 5.52 -0.23
C GLU A 334 -0.38 6.01 -1.28
N ARG A 335 -0.77 7.05 -2.04
CA ARG A 335 0.22 7.77 -2.82
C ARG A 335 1.24 8.35 -1.85
N LEU A 336 2.53 8.26 -2.20
CA LEU A 336 3.57 8.96 -1.47
C LEU A 336 3.28 10.47 -1.45
N ILE A 337 2.70 11.00 -2.54
CA ILE A 337 2.23 12.38 -2.65
C ILE A 337 0.70 12.37 -2.68
N LEU A 338 0.09 12.99 -1.68
CA LEU A 338 -1.35 13.04 -1.52
C LEU A 338 -1.95 14.14 -2.41
N ASP A 339 -3.16 13.90 -2.89
CA ASP A 339 -3.94 14.93 -3.56
C ASP A 339 -4.22 16.09 -2.59
N ALA A 340 -4.45 17.26 -3.17
CA ALA A 340 -4.66 18.48 -2.39
C ALA A 340 -5.91 18.35 -1.51
N SER A 341 -5.73 18.38 -0.19
CA SER A 341 -6.83 18.29 0.77
C SER A 341 -6.89 19.54 1.65
N PRO A 342 -7.71 20.55 1.29
CA PRO A 342 -7.85 21.77 2.08
C PRO A 342 -8.78 21.53 3.28
N LEU A 343 -8.25 20.96 4.35
CA LEU A 343 -8.95 20.79 5.62
C LEU A 343 -8.72 21.99 6.55
N ASN A 344 -9.78 22.52 7.15
CA ASN A 344 -9.72 23.56 8.16
C ASN A 344 -10.92 23.50 9.10
N ASP A 345 -10.78 24.08 10.29
CA ASP A 345 -11.85 24.26 11.25
C ASP A 345 -11.63 25.51 12.11
N GLY A 346 -12.34 25.60 13.24
CA GLY A 346 -12.20 26.71 14.19
C GLY A 346 -10.85 26.77 14.90
N TRP A 347 -10.04 25.71 14.88
CA TRP A 347 -8.68 25.73 15.42
C TRP A 347 -7.68 26.24 14.38
N GLY A 348 -7.83 25.88 13.10
CA GLY A 348 -6.95 26.33 12.02
C GLY A 348 -6.98 25.41 10.79
N ALA A 349 -6.11 25.68 9.82
CA ALA A 349 -5.89 24.80 8.68
C ALA A 349 -5.00 23.61 9.05
N TYR A 350 -5.29 22.46 8.45
CA TYR A 350 -4.45 21.26 8.52
C TYR A 350 -3.59 21.15 7.26
N TYR A 351 -2.30 20.88 7.46
CA TYR A 351 -1.32 20.77 6.39
C TYR A 351 -0.54 19.47 6.51
N ASN A 352 -0.80 18.54 5.58
CA ASN A 352 0.00 17.33 5.43
C ASN A 352 1.22 17.63 4.53
N GLN A 353 2.44 17.29 4.97
CA GLN A 353 3.69 17.54 4.23
C GLN A 353 3.75 16.83 2.87
N ARG A 354 2.95 15.76 2.67
CA ARG A 354 2.85 14.99 1.43
C ARG A 354 1.85 15.58 0.42
N ASP A 355 1.12 16.65 0.75
CA ASP A 355 0.15 17.27 -0.16
C ASP A 355 0.83 17.85 -1.40
N THR A 356 0.32 17.48 -2.58
CA THR A 356 0.86 17.83 -3.91
C THR A 356 1.12 19.32 -4.12
N ARG A 357 0.40 20.21 -3.42
CA ARG A 357 0.59 21.67 -3.52
C ARG A 357 1.97 22.15 -3.08
N TRP A 358 2.64 21.42 -2.18
CA TRP A 358 3.94 21.81 -1.63
C TRP A 358 4.92 20.64 -1.47
N ALA A 359 4.46 19.40 -1.56
CA ALA A 359 5.27 18.20 -1.39
C ALA A 359 6.62 18.27 -2.10
N ALA A 360 6.62 18.70 -3.36
CA ALA A 360 7.82 18.77 -4.20
C ALA A 360 8.69 20.04 -3.99
N ALA A 361 8.23 21.01 -3.20
CA ALA A 361 8.99 22.24 -2.94
C ALA A 361 10.27 21.93 -2.15
N SER A 362 11.39 22.55 -2.50
CA SER A 362 12.65 22.41 -1.77
C SER A 362 12.59 23.11 -0.41
N VAL A 363 13.14 22.49 0.63
CA VAL A 363 13.25 23.09 1.96
C VAL A 363 14.48 23.98 2.05
N GLY A 364 14.28 25.30 2.00
CA GLY A 364 15.34 26.29 1.99
C GLY A 364 16.33 26.05 0.84
N SER A 365 17.62 25.95 1.17
CA SER A 365 18.67 25.58 0.21
C SER A 365 18.97 24.08 0.16
N ALA A 366 18.24 23.25 0.92
CA ALA A 366 18.47 21.82 0.97
C ALA A 366 18.03 21.12 -0.32
N THR A 367 18.67 20.00 -0.64
CA THR A 367 18.32 19.15 -1.78
C THR A 367 17.09 18.27 -1.53
N TYR A 368 16.42 18.41 -0.38
CA TYR A 368 15.30 17.58 0.03
C TYR A 368 13.97 18.34 -0.07
N PRO A 369 12.92 17.68 -0.58
CA PRO A 369 11.61 18.28 -0.73
C PRO A 369 10.80 18.23 0.58
N VAL A 370 9.76 19.07 0.69
CA VAL A 370 8.88 19.16 1.87
C VAL A 370 8.31 17.80 2.25
N TRP A 371 7.86 16.98 1.29
CA TRP A 371 7.29 15.68 1.63
C TRP A 371 8.27 14.81 2.42
N LYS A 372 9.59 14.96 2.23
CA LYS A 372 10.61 14.09 2.80
C LYS A 372 11.09 14.52 4.18
N ILE A 373 11.19 15.84 4.43
CA ILE A 373 11.77 16.38 5.67
C ILE A 373 10.94 17.52 6.30
N GLY A 374 9.67 17.67 5.90
CA GLY A 374 8.86 18.84 6.18
C GLY A 374 7.92 18.75 7.38
N CYS A 375 8.10 17.82 8.32
CA CYS A 375 7.20 17.67 9.46
C CYS A 375 7.11 18.96 10.31
N LEU A 376 8.24 19.43 10.84
CA LEU A 376 8.28 20.62 11.70
C LEU A 376 7.82 21.91 10.98
N LEU A 377 8.15 22.08 9.69
CA LEU A 377 7.71 23.27 8.95
C LEU A 377 6.21 23.21 8.63
N SER A 378 5.65 22.02 8.44
CA SER A 378 4.20 21.84 8.24
C SER A 378 3.44 22.09 9.53
N ASP A 379 3.97 21.61 10.67
CA ASP A 379 3.45 21.96 11.99
C ASP A 379 3.49 23.45 12.26
N LEU A 380 4.61 24.11 11.93
CA LEU A 380 4.72 25.56 12.07
C LEU A 380 3.68 26.28 11.21
N ALA A 381 3.42 25.83 9.97
CA ALA A 381 2.36 26.40 9.13
C ALA A 381 0.98 26.23 9.77
N MET A 382 0.68 25.08 10.38
CA MET A 382 -0.57 24.85 11.12
C MET A 382 -0.70 25.81 12.31
N VAL A 383 0.37 26.02 13.07
CA VAL A 383 0.40 27.00 14.17
C VAL A 383 0.21 28.44 13.66
N TYR A 384 0.83 28.82 12.54
CA TYR A 384 0.58 30.12 11.91
C TYR A 384 -0.90 30.29 11.55
N SER A 385 -1.52 29.26 10.97
CA SER A 385 -2.94 29.29 10.64
C SER A 385 -3.81 29.42 11.90
N HIS A 386 -3.45 28.77 13.01
CA HIS A 386 -4.17 28.87 14.28
C HIS A 386 -4.23 30.32 14.79
N PHE A 387 -3.13 31.06 14.64
CA PHE A 387 -3.07 32.49 14.99
C PHE A 387 -3.60 33.44 13.92
N GLY A 388 -4.32 32.93 12.90
CA GLY A 388 -4.98 33.73 11.87
C GLY A 388 -4.12 34.04 10.64
N PHE A 389 -2.90 33.51 10.53
CA PHE A 389 -2.03 33.68 9.37
C PHE A 389 -2.26 32.60 8.31
N GLY A 390 -3.50 32.49 7.81
CA GLY A 390 -3.91 31.41 6.88
C GLY A 390 -3.20 31.39 5.52
N SER A 391 -2.47 32.45 5.14
CA SER A 391 -1.64 32.47 3.92
C SER A 391 -0.29 31.76 4.09
N THR A 392 0.11 31.45 5.32
CA THR A 392 1.35 30.73 5.59
C THR A 392 1.11 29.22 5.41
N THR A 393 1.74 28.65 4.39
CA THR A 393 1.67 27.23 4.03
C THR A 393 3.04 26.58 4.18
N PRO A 394 3.14 25.23 4.12
CA PRO A 394 4.44 24.56 4.09
C PRO A 394 5.36 25.08 2.98
N ALA A 395 4.83 25.35 1.78
CA ALA A 395 5.63 25.92 0.69
C ALA A 395 6.16 27.33 0.99
N THR A 396 5.36 28.21 1.60
CA THR A 396 5.83 29.57 1.91
C THR A 396 6.90 29.55 2.99
N ILE A 397 6.78 28.65 3.99
CA ILE A 397 7.81 28.48 5.01
C ILE A 397 9.07 27.89 4.37
N ALA A 398 8.95 26.83 3.56
CA ALA A 398 10.07 26.19 2.88
C ALA A 398 10.87 27.15 1.98
N ALA A 399 10.24 28.20 1.43
CA ALA A 399 10.91 29.20 0.60
C ALA A 399 11.88 30.13 1.38
N HIS A 400 11.78 30.21 2.71
CA HIS A 400 12.68 31.02 3.54
C HIS A 400 14.05 30.36 3.71
N THR A 401 14.95 30.54 2.75
CA THR A 401 16.29 29.94 2.78
C THR A 401 17.10 30.28 4.04
N GLU A 402 16.86 31.45 4.63
CA GLU A 402 17.50 31.96 5.84
C GLU A 402 16.97 31.30 7.13
N TRP A 403 15.89 30.52 7.05
CA TRP A 403 15.32 29.79 8.18
C TRP A 403 15.88 28.39 8.35
N PHE A 404 16.65 27.88 7.39
CA PHE A 404 17.15 26.52 7.39
C PHE A 404 18.66 26.45 7.26
N ASN A 405 19.26 25.42 7.86
CA ASN A 405 20.63 25.04 7.55
C ASN A 405 20.71 24.28 6.20
N PRO A 406 21.92 23.99 5.67
CA PRO A 406 22.07 23.30 4.38
C PRO A 406 21.46 21.88 4.32
N SER A 407 21.17 21.26 5.46
CA SER A 407 20.51 19.96 5.55
C SER A 407 18.98 20.07 5.64
N GLY A 408 18.43 21.29 5.68
CA GLY A 408 17.00 21.55 5.78
C GLY A 408 16.45 21.57 7.21
N ALA A 409 17.31 21.56 8.24
CA ALA A 409 16.85 21.72 9.62
C ALA A 409 16.54 23.19 9.91
N ILE A 410 15.37 23.44 10.51
CA ILE A 410 14.92 24.80 10.83
C ILE A 410 15.73 25.39 12.00
N PHE A 411 16.04 26.68 11.94
CA PHE A 411 16.67 27.40 13.04
C PHE A 411 15.66 27.84 14.09
N ASN A 412 16.05 27.84 15.36
CA ASN A 412 15.20 28.33 16.46
C ASN A 412 14.76 29.80 16.26
N SER A 413 15.52 30.60 15.53
CA SER A 413 15.14 31.98 15.19
C SER A 413 13.90 32.07 14.30
N ALA A 414 13.60 31.03 13.52
CA ALA A 414 12.45 30.93 12.62
C ALA A 414 11.19 30.39 13.31
N LEU A 415 11.33 29.72 14.46
CA LEU A 415 10.23 29.25 15.29
C LEU A 415 9.60 30.41 16.06
N ARG A 416 8.96 31.34 15.34
CA ARG A 416 8.26 32.51 15.89
C ARG A 416 7.01 32.77 15.09
N VAL A 417 5.95 33.21 15.76
CA VAL A 417 4.72 33.70 15.12
C VAL A 417 4.56 35.18 15.47
N PRO A 418 4.26 36.07 14.50
CA PRO A 418 4.11 37.50 14.78
C PRO A 418 3.07 37.76 15.87
N GLY A 419 3.41 38.61 16.84
CA GLY A 419 2.53 38.96 17.96
C GLY A 419 2.49 37.95 19.10
N HIS A 420 3.20 36.82 18.98
CA HIS A 420 3.17 35.72 19.96
C HIS A 420 4.57 35.41 20.48
N SER A 421 4.64 34.84 21.67
CA SER A 421 5.89 34.39 22.29
C SER A 421 6.11 32.91 22.00
N THR A 422 7.37 32.51 21.80
CA THR A 422 7.73 31.10 21.62
C THR A 422 8.71 30.66 22.70
N SER A 423 8.46 29.50 23.29
CA SER A 423 9.37 28.85 24.23
C SER A 423 9.69 27.43 23.75
N ILE A 424 10.97 27.08 23.74
CA ILE A 424 11.49 25.79 23.31
C ILE A 424 12.06 25.11 24.55
N VAL A 425 11.54 23.93 24.88
CA VAL A 425 11.93 23.15 26.06
C VAL A 425 12.44 21.79 25.61
N MET A 426 13.72 21.52 25.91
CA MET A 426 14.33 20.21 25.72
C MET A 426 14.02 19.32 26.91
N ASN A 427 13.72 18.04 26.65
CA ASN A 427 13.27 17.05 27.63
C ASN A 427 12.14 17.58 28.54
N PRO A 428 11.02 18.03 27.94
CA PRO A 428 9.93 18.65 28.69
C PRO A 428 9.28 17.67 29.66
N ASP A 429 8.87 18.17 30.82
CA ASP A 429 8.03 17.41 31.74
C ASP A 429 6.63 17.19 31.10
N PRO A 430 6.09 15.95 31.07
CA PRO A 430 4.77 15.69 30.51
C PRO A 430 3.64 16.54 31.13
N SER A 431 3.74 16.87 32.42
CA SER A 431 2.79 17.75 33.10
C SER A 431 2.91 19.22 32.65
N TRP A 432 4.10 19.65 32.25
CA TRP A 432 4.30 20.97 31.66
C TRP A 432 3.63 21.07 30.28
N ILE A 433 3.79 20.05 29.43
CA ILE A 433 3.08 19.98 28.14
C ILE A 433 1.57 20.01 28.39
N ALA A 434 1.08 19.19 29.33
CA ALA A 434 -0.33 19.15 29.68
C ALA A 434 -0.88 20.51 30.11
N ALA A 435 -0.10 21.27 30.89
CA ALA A 435 -0.48 22.61 31.33
C ALA A 435 -0.56 23.60 30.16
N GLN A 436 0.40 23.57 29.23
CA GLN A 436 0.38 24.45 28.05
C GLN A 436 -0.82 24.15 27.15
N VAL A 437 -1.03 22.89 26.82
CA VAL A 437 -2.16 22.49 25.97
C VAL A 437 -3.50 22.78 26.65
N SER A 438 -3.59 22.61 27.98
CA SER A 438 -4.81 22.96 28.75
C SER A 438 -5.08 24.47 28.80
N ALA A 439 -4.05 25.31 28.65
CA ALA A 439 -4.19 26.76 28.54
C ALA A 439 -4.64 27.20 27.12
N GLY A 440 -4.79 26.26 26.18
CA GLY A 440 -5.15 26.53 24.79
C GLY A 440 -3.95 26.92 23.91
N HIS A 441 -2.72 26.79 24.41
CA HIS A 441 -1.53 27.07 23.62
C HIS A 441 -1.25 25.90 22.66
N PRO A 442 -1.02 26.15 21.36
CA PRO A 442 -0.53 25.11 20.46
C PRO A 442 0.89 24.71 20.87
N VAL A 443 1.15 23.39 20.90
CA VAL A 443 2.46 22.83 21.26
C VAL A 443 2.93 21.88 20.17
N ILE A 444 4.05 22.18 19.52
CA ILE A 444 4.71 21.21 18.63
C ILE A 444 5.62 20.34 19.49
N VAL A 445 5.55 19.02 19.32
CA VAL A 445 6.42 18.07 20.04
C VAL A 445 7.30 17.30 19.06
N GLY A 446 8.60 17.26 19.35
CA GLY A 446 9.59 16.46 18.64
C GLY A 446 9.84 15.13 19.35
N MET A 447 9.76 14.03 18.61
CA MET A 447 9.93 12.67 19.13
C MET A 447 11.08 11.96 18.43
N ASN A 448 11.88 11.20 19.21
CA ASN A 448 12.93 10.36 18.67
C ASN A 448 12.31 9.07 18.15
N LEU A 449 12.46 8.73 16.88
CA LEU A 449 11.97 7.45 16.38
C LEU A 449 12.96 6.31 16.73
N PRO A 450 12.51 5.06 16.95
CA PRO A 450 13.33 3.92 17.39
C PRO A 450 14.63 3.65 16.61
N LYS A 451 14.79 4.19 15.39
CA LYS A 451 16.02 4.03 14.59
C LYS A 451 16.78 5.35 14.30
N GLY A 452 16.60 6.35 15.16
CA GLY A 452 17.46 7.55 15.22
C GLY A 452 17.06 8.71 14.31
N THR A 453 15.88 8.66 13.73
CA THR A 453 15.24 9.80 13.03
C THR A 453 14.34 10.57 14.00
N THR A 454 13.79 11.70 13.56
CA THR A 454 12.86 12.52 14.34
C THR A 454 11.56 12.73 13.59
N HIS A 455 10.48 12.93 14.33
CA HIS A 455 9.19 13.37 13.79
C HIS A 455 8.59 14.44 14.69
N PHE A 456 7.87 15.37 14.07
CA PHE A 456 7.18 16.45 14.76
C PHE A 456 5.69 16.37 14.47
N VAL A 457 4.90 16.72 15.48
CA VAL A 457 3.45 16.95 15.36
C VAL A 457 3.02 18.11 16.23
N VAL A 458 1.87 18.72 15.89
CA VAL A 458 1.24 19.73 16.74
C VAL A 458 0.11 19.15 17.59
N LEU A 459 0.20 19.39 18.90
CA LEU A 459 -0.85 19.13 19.86
C LEU A 459 -1.83 20.32 19.87
N THR A 460 -3.10 20.03 19.60
CA THR A 460 -4.16 21.04 19.39
C THR A 460 -5.07 21.20 20.60
N GLY A 461 -5.11 20.21 21.49
CA GLY A 461 -5.96 20.23 22.69
C GLY A 461 -5.80 19.00 23.56
N ARG A 462 -6.49 18.97 24.70
CA ARG A 462 -6.54 17.78 25.58
C ARG A 462 -7.54 16.77 25.04
N ASN A 463 -7.11 15.52 24.93
CA ASN A 463 -7.98 14.38 24.67
C ASN A 463 -8.14 13.58 25.96
N GLY A 464 -9.15 13.94 26.76
CA GLY A 464 -9.33 13.36 28.09
C GLY A 464 -8.19 13.69 29.07
N ALA A 465 -7.99 12.80 30.05
CA ALA A 465 -7.09 13.05 31.18
C ALA A 465 -5.62 12.69 30.92
N SER A 466 -5.33 11.87 29.91
CA SER A 466 -4.00 11.29 29.69
C SER A 466 -3.47 11.48 28.28
N ASP A 467 -4.21 12.14 27.39
CA ASP A 467 -3.87 12.22 25.98
C ASP A 467 -4.13 13.62 25.38
N TYR A 468 -3.78 13.79 24.11
CA TYR A 468 -3.92 15.03 23.35
C TYR A 468 -4.60 14.80 22.01
N TRP A 469 -5.32 15.81 21.53
CA TRP A 469 -5.66 15.92 20.10
C TRP A 469 -4.43 16.42 19.35
N THR A 470 -4.19 15.85 18.18
CA THR A 470 -2.98 16.05 17.39
C THR A 470 -3.34 16.25 15.93
N ASN A 471 -2.64 17.17 15.27
CA ASN A 471 -2.54 17.20 13.83
C ASN A 471 -1.16 16.67 13.43
N ASP A 472 -1.12 15.57 12.69
CA ASP A 472 0.12 14.97 12.22
C ASP A 472 0.38 15.34 10.75
N PRO A 473 1.51 15.97 10.41
CA PRO A 473 1.79 16.37 9.04
C PRO A 473 2.17 15.21 8.13
N TRP A 474 2.38 13.98 8.62
CA TRP A 474 2.76 12.84 7.76
C TRP A 474 1.57 11.94 7.39
N GLU A 475 0.84 11.43 8.37
CA GLU A 475 -0.23 10.46 8.17
C GLU A 475 -1.43 11.05 7.40
N GLN A 476 -2.01 10.27 6.48
CA GLN A 476 -3.23 10.70 5.78
C GLN A 476 -4.38 10.76 6.79
N ASN A 477 -5.32 11.69 6.61
CA ASN A 477 -6.49 11.86 7.49
C ASN A 477 -6.15 12.11 8.97
N ALA A 478 -4.97 12.65 9.27
CA ALA A 478 -4.49 12.81 10.63
C ALA A 478 -4.71 14.23 11.22
N MET A 479 -5.87 14.82 10.92
CA MET A 479 -6.36 16.03 11.58
C MET A 479 -7.20 15.63 12.81
N HIS A 480 -6.86 16.16 13.99
CA HIS A 480 -7.51 15.86 15.28
C HIS A 480 -7.56 14.37 15.63
N VAL A 481 -6.41 13.71 15.51
CA VAL A 481 -6.22 12.32 15.96
C VAL A 481 -5.65 12.26 17.37
N THR A 482 -5.76 11.09 18.02
CA THR A 482 -5.38 10.91 19.42
C THR A 482 -3.87 10.69 19.56
N PHE A 483 -3.16 11.52 20.35
CA PHE A 483 -1.69 11.47 20.54
C PHE A 483 -1.18 10.13 21.12
N SER A 484 -2.06 9.27 21.63
CA SER A 484 -1.71 7.94 22.16
C SER A 484 -2.25 6.74 21.37
N GLY A 485 -3.06 6.96 20.32
CA GLY A 485 -3.75 5.95 19.50
C GLY A 485 -2.94 4.99 18.60
N ASP A 486 -1.73 4.63 19.03
CA ASP A 486 -0.77 3.66 18.47
C ASP A 486 0.36 4.21 17.58
N TRP A 487 1.53 4.39 18.20
CA TRP A 487 2.68 5.19 17.77
C TRP A 487 3.97 4.39 17.78
N PHE A 488 3.98 3.13 17.31
CA PHE A 488 5.10 2.19 17.49
C PHE A 488 6.48 2.66 16.99
N THR A 489 6.56 3.79 16.30
CA THR A 489 7.81 4.46 15.90
C THR A 489 8.07 5.81 16.59
N ARG A 490 7.30 6.27 17.57
CA ARG A 490 7.58 7.52 18.28
C ARG A 490 8.10 7.25 19.68
N GLY A 491 9.41 7.36 19.82
CA GLY A 491 10.08 7.33 21.10
C GLY A 491 9.85 8.62 21.89
N PRO A 492 10.60 8.82 22.99
CA PRO A 492 10.32 9.86 23.96
C PRO A 492 10.29 11.24 23.30
N VAL A 493 9.32 12.06 23.71
CA VAL A 493 9.32 13.50 23.41
C VAL A 493 10.62 14.07 23.97
N TYR A 494 11.47 14.56 23.09
CA TYR A 494 12.76 15.15 23.45
C TYR A 494 12.72 16.68 23.39
N GLU A 495 11.72 17.24 22.74
CA GLU A 495 11.57 18.68 22.52
C GLU A 495 10.09 19.04 22.48
N ALA A 496 9.73 20.16 23.09
CA ALA A 496 8.43 20.80 22.91
C ALA A 496 8.60 22.29 22.64
N ILE A 497 7.83 22.80 21.69
CA ILE A 497 7.81 24.19 21.24
C ILE A 497 6.40 24.71 21.48
N VAL A 498 6.24 25.61 22.44
CA VAL A 498 4.95 26.25 22.76
C VAL A 498 4.88 27.66 22.20
N PHE A 499 3.70 28.05 21.74
CA PHE A 499 3.41 29.39 21.25
C PHE A 499 2.29 30.02 22.10
N ILE A 500 2.54 31.21 22.64
CA ILE A 500 1.73 31.90 23.67
C ILE A 500 1.30 33.28 23.18
#